data_AF-A0A261KRJ2-F1
#
_entry.id   AF-A0A261KRJ2-F1
#
_cell.length_a   1.000
_cell.length_b   1.000
_cell.length_c   1.000
_cell.angle_alpha   90.00
_cell.angle_beta   90.00
_cell.angle_gamma   90.00
#
_symmetry.space_group_name_H-M   'P 1'
#
loop_
_entity.id
_entity.type
_entity.pdbx_description
1 polymer ?
#
loop_
_entity_poly.entity_id
_entity_poly.type
_entity_poly.pdbx_seq_one_letter_code
_entity_poly.pdbx_strand_id
1 'polypeptide(L)'
;MGLKDTKNAVVIRHLAFEDLGTLADALTQQNYAVNYLEAGVNNLAEIDSEKTDLLIILGGPIGVYDEPDYPFLSDELSLLQNRLKADLPTLGICLG
;
A
#
# COMPACT_ATOMS: atom_id res chain seq x y z
N MET A 1 -31.30 -5.13 -0.08
CA MET A 1 -30.01 -4.48 -0.41
C MET A 1 -29.01 -5.06 0.58
N GLY A 2 -28.22 -6.05 0.17
CA GLY A 2 -27.28 -6.71 1.07
C GLY A 2 -26.19 -5.73 1.48
N LEU A 3 -25.83 -5.69 2.76
CA LEU A 3 -24.65 -4.96 3.23
C LEU A 3 -23.45 -5.51 2.45
N LYS A 4 -22.76 -4.66 1.69
CA LYS A 4 -21.45 -5.02 1.14
C LYS A 4 -20.52 -5.22 2.33
N ASP A 5 -19.87 -6.37 2.42
CA ASP A 5 -18.80 -6.56 3.40
C ASP A 5 -17.74 -5.46 3.21
N THR A 6 -17.24 -4.93 4.32
CA THR A 6 -16.22 -3.88 4.29
C THR A 6 -14.89 -4.50 3.92
N LYS A 7 -14.27 -4.00 2.85
CA LYS A 7 -12.95 -4.45 2.39
C LYS A 7 -11.85 -3.61 3.01
N ASN A 8 -10.62 -4.12 3.15
CA ASN A 8 -9.49 -3.33 3.62
C ASN A 8 -8.58 -2.87 2.48
N ALA A 9 -8.14 -1.61 2.53
CA ALA A 9 -7.11 -1.09 1.64
C ALA A 9 -5.94 -0.62 2.51
N VAL A 10 -4.76 -1.22 2.31
CA VAL A 10 -3.52 -0.75 2.94
C VAL A 10 -2.83 0.19 1.97
N VAL A 11 -2.46 1.38 2.46
CA VAL A 11 -1.77 2.40 1.69
C VAL A 11 -0.42 2.63 2.31
N ILE A 12 0.64 2.26 1.62
CA ILE A 12 2.01 2.59 2.00
C ILE A 12 2.32 3.96 1.41
N ARG A 13 2.76 4.90 2.26
CA ARG A 13 3.20 6.22 1.83
C ARG A 13 4.62 6.51 2.29
N HIS A 14 5.36 7.22 1.44
CA HIS A 14 6.76 7.59 1.69
C HIS A 14 6.91 8.98 2.32
N LEU A 15 5.86 9.79 2.21
CA LEU A 15 5.80 11.15 2.73
C LEU A 15 4.44 11.37 3.41
N ALA A 16 4.43 12.02 4.57
CA ALA A 16 3.21 12.26 5.33
C ALA A 16 2.15 13.11 4.58
N PHE A 17 2.57 13.89 3.58
CA PHE A 17 1.69 14.73 2.77
C PHE A 17 1.26 14.09 1.45
N GLU A 18 1.82 12.93 1.10
CA GLU A 18 1.37 12.19 -0.07
C GLU A 18 0.19 11.29 0.35
N ASP A 19 -0.95 11.52 -0.26
CA ASP A 19 -2.21 10.84 0.06
C ASP A 19 -2.88 10.29 -1.21
N LEU A 20 -4.01 9.62 -1.02
CA LEU A 20 -4.75 8.99 -2.11
C LEU A 20 -5.41 10.00 -3.08
N GLY A 21 -5.44 11.30 -2.76
CA GLY A 21 -6.15 12.31 -3.54
C GLY A 21 -7.57 11.87 -3.90
N THR A 22 -7.90 11.93 -5.19
CA THR A 22 -9.24 11.54 -5.70
C THR A 22 -9.56 10.06 -5.53
N LEU A 23 -8.57 9.18 -5.29
CA LEU A 23 -8.80 7.75 -5.09
C LEU A 23 -9.47 7.47 -3.74
N ALA A 24 -9.29 8.34 -2.74
CA ALA A 24 -9.91 8.19 -1.42
C ALA A 24 -11.44 8.11 -1.50
N ASP A 25 -12.05 8.99 -2.30
CA ASP A 25 -13.50 9.03 -2.49
C ASP A 25 -14.00 7.77 -3.22
N ALA A 26 -13.26 7.33 -4.24
CA ALA A 26 -13.59 6.13 -5.00
C ALA A 26 -13.54 4.86 -4.13
N LEU A 27 -12.52 4.73 -3.28
CA LEU A 27 -12.40 3.62 -2.32
C LEU A 27 -13.54 3.64 -1.29
N THR A 28 -13.85 4.82 -0.76
CA THR A 28 -14.96 5.01 0.19
C THR A 28 -16.30 4.60 -0.44
N GLN A 29 -16.56 5.03 -1.69
CA GLN A 29 -17.78 4.65 -2.43
C GLN A 29 -17.87 3.13 -2.70
N GLN A 30 -16.73 2.44 -2.74
CA GLN A 30 -16.66 0.99 -2.88
C GLN A 30 -16.62 0.23 -1.54
N ASN A 31 -16.78 0.93 -0.41
CA ASN A 31 -16.81 0.37 0.94
C ASN A 31 -15.47 -0.23 1.39
N TYR A 32 -14.35 0.41 1.01
CA TYR A 32 -13.03 0.10 1.57
C TYR A 32 -12.77 0.91 2.84
N ALA A 33 -12.27 0.23 3.87
CA ALA A 33 -11.62 0.83 5.02
C ALA A 33 -10.13 1.03 4.69
N VAL A 34 -9.71 2.29 4.57
CA VAL A 34 -8.33 2.67 4.25
C VAL A 34 -7.49 2.73 5.53
N ASN A 35 -6.33 2.06 5.51
CA ASN A 35 -5.31 2.12 6.54
C ASN A 35 -3.99 2.62 5.95
N TYR A 36 -3.48 3.75 6.43
CA TYR A 36 -2.19 4.30 6.01
C TYR A 36 -1.05 3.74 6.86
N LEU A 37 0.05 3.38 6.20
CA LEU A 37 1.31 3.01 6.82
C LEU A 37 2.42 3.88 6.24
N GLU A 38 3.28 4.42 7.10
CA GLU A 38 4.47 5.16 6.70
C GLU A 38 5.61 4.18 6.45
N ALA A 39 6.18 4.16 5.25
CA ALA A 39 7.26 3.24 4.90
C ALA A 39 8.48 3.37 5.84
N GLY A 40 8.80 4.60 6.26
CA GLY A 40 9.91 4.88 7.17
C GLY A 40 9.64 4.71 8.67
N VAL A 41 8.41 4.35 9.08
CA VAL A 41 8.04 4.26 10.51
C VAL A 41 7.39 2.93 10.86
N ASN A 42 6.54 2.39 9.99
CA ASN A 42 5.83 1.15 10.22
C ASN A 42 6.64 -0.05 9.74
N ASN A 43 6.50 -1.18 10.42
CA ASN A 43 7.11 -2.44 10.00
C ASN A 43 6.29 -3.06 8.85
N LEU A 44 6.74 -2.87 7.61
CA LEU A 44 6.04 -3.38 6.43
C LEU A 44 6.04 -4.92 6.36
N ALA A 45 6.99 -5.58 7.01
CA ALA A 45 7.05 -7.05 7.06
C ALA A 45 5.91 -7.68 7.88
N GLU A 46 5.21 -6.90 8.71
CA GLU A 46 4.03 -7.36 9.47
C GLU A 46 2.72 -7.30 8.67
N ILE A 47 2.75 -6.77 7.45
CA ILE A 47 1.57 -6.71 6.58
C ILE A 47 1.23 -8.13 6.10
N ASP A 48 0.05 -8.61 6.51
CA ASP A 48 -0.51 -9.86 5.98
C ASP A 48 -1.02 -9.62 4.55
N SER A 49 -0.22 -10.06 3.57
CA SER A 49 -0.51 -9.86 2.15
C SER A 49 -1.82 -10.51 1.73
N GLU A 50 -2.15 -11.70 2.25
CA GLU A 50 -3.32 -12.46 1.80
C GLU A 50 -4.63 -11.91 2.38
N LYS A 51 -4.58 -11.32 3.58
CA LYS A 51 -5.75 -10.68 4.21
C LYS A 51 -5.98 -9.22 3.78
N THR A 52 -5.10 -8.68 2.94
CA THR A 52 -5.21 -7.31 2.44
C THR A 52 -5.87 -7.33 1.06
N ASP A 53 -7.15 -6.93 0.98
CA ASP A 53 -7.95 -6.93 -0.24
C ASP A 53 -7.35 -6.04 -1.34
N LEU A 54 -6.73 -4.92 -0.94
CA LEU A 54 -6.04 -4.00 -1.84
C LEU A 54 -4.78 -3.41 -1.17
N LEU A 55 -3.64 -3.53 -1.83
CA LEU A 55 -2.43 -2.78 -1.47
C LEU A 55 -2.23 -1.63 -2.45
N ILE A 56 -1.98 -0.43 -1.92
CA ILE A 56 -1.62 0.76 -2.69
C ILE A 56 -0.25 1.24 -2.19
N ILE A 57 0.67 1.51 -3.11
CA ILE A 57 1.97 2.09 -2.79
C ILE A 57 2.03 3.45 -3.47
N LEU A 58 2.12 4.50 -2.66
CA LEU A 58 2.20 5.88 -3.14
C LEU A 58 3.62 6.24 -3.55
N GLY A 59 3.75 7.38 -4.23
CA GLY A 59 5.05 7.89 -4.66
C GLY A 59 5.93 8.33 -3.49
N GLY A 60 7.09 8.86 -3.86
CA GLY A 60 8.05 9.46 -2.95
C GLY A 60 9.30 9.93 -3.72
N PRO A 61 10.06 10.90 -3.19
CA PRO A 61 11.30 11.40 -3.78
C PRO A 61 12.48 10.48 -3.45
N ILE A 62 12.29 9.16 -3.59
CA ILE A 62 13.25 8.12 -3.26
C ILE A 62 13.59 7.37 -4.55
N GLY A 63 14.86 7.02 -4.75
CA GLY A 63 15.26 6.13 -5.82
C GLY A 63 14.97 4.67 -5.47
N VAL A 64 14.51 3.88 -6.44
CA VAL A 64 14.23 2.44 -6.27
C VAL A 64 15.46 1.61 -5.86
N TYR A 65 16.67 2.17 -5.96
CA TYR A 65 17.95 1.53 -5.63
C TYR A 65 18.66 2.16 -4.42
N ASP A 66 17.92 2.96 -3.64
CA ASP A 66 18.45 3.64 -2.46
C ASP A 66 18.26 2.79 -1.18
N GLU A 67 18.22 1.45 -1.29
CA GLU A 67 18.02 0.55 -0.14
C GLU A 67 19.01 0.77 1.02
N PRO A 68 20.29 1.14 0.80
CA PRO A 68 21.21 1.46 1.89
C PRO A 68 20.73 2.61 2.79
N ASP A 69 20.05 3.59 2.21
CA ASP A 69 19.51 4.77 2.91
C ASP A 69 18.06 4.54 3.36
N TYR A 70 17.34 3.65 2.67
CA TYR A 70 15.93 3.33 2.91
C TYR A 70 15.69 1.82 3.02
N PRO A 71 16.00 1.19 4.17
CA PRO A 71 15.88 -0.26 4.34
C PRO A 71 14.46 -0.82 4.09
N PHE A 72 13.43 0.00 4.29
CA PHE A 72 12.03 -0.39 4.04
C PHE A 72 11.76 -0.79 2.59
N LEU A 73 12.58 -0.34 1.62
CA LEU A 73 12.45 -0.73 0.21
C LEU A 73 12.60 -2.26 0.03
N SER A 74 13.41 -2.91 0.88
CA SER A 74 13.55 -4.38 0.85
C SER A 74 12.30 -5.10 1.35
N ASP A 75 11.65 -4.55 2.38
CA ASP A 75 10.40 -5.11 2.93
C ASP A 75 9.24 -4.89 1.96
N GLU A 76 9.16 -3.69 1.36
CA GLU A 76 8.17 -3.35 0.33
C GLU A 76 8.29 -4.26 -0.90
N LEU A 77 9.52 -4.47 -1.40
CA LEU A 77 9.77 -5.37 -2.52
C LEU A 77 9.35 -6.81 -2.19
N SER A 78 9.66 -7.28 -0.98
CA SER A 78 9.27 -8.61 -0.52
C SER A 78 7.76 -8.78 -0.45
N LEU A 79 7.05 -7.77 0.08
CA LEU A 79 5.59 -7.72 0.12
C LEU A 79 4.98 -7.75 -1.28
N LEU A 80 5.48 -6.92 -2.20
CA LEU A 80 5.03 -6.87 -3.59
C LEU A 80 5.23 -8.20 -4.30
N GLN A 81 6.41 -8.82 -4.16
CA GLN A 81 6.68 -10.13 -4.76
C GLN A 81 5.70 -11.19 -4.28
N ASN A 82 5.35 -11.20 -2.99
CA ASN A 82 4.38 -12.14 -2.45
C ASN A 82 2.98 -11.90 -3.01
N ARG A 83 2.53 -10.64 -3.08
CA ARG A 83 1.22 -10.29 -3.65
C ARG A 83 1.09 -10.63 -5.13
N LEU A 84 2.11 -10.31 -5.92
CA LEU A 84 2.12 -10.58 -7.36
C LEU A 84 2.13 -12.08 -7.64
N LYS A 85 2.87 -12.89 -6.86
CA LYS A 85 2.84 -14.36 -6.96
C LYS A 85 1.45 -14.94 -6.66
N ALA A 86 0.70 -14.28 -5.78
CA ALA A 86 -0.65 -14.68 -5.38
C ALA A 86 -1.77 -14.04 -6.23
N ASP A 87 -1.42 -13.28 -7.28
CA ASP A 87 -2.36 -12.55 -8.15
C ASP A 87 -3.33 -11.63 -7.37
N LEU A 88 -2.82 -10.98 -6.31
CA LEU A 88 -3.63 -10.13 -5.43
C LEU A 88 -3.68 -8.67 -5.90
N PRO A 89 -4.83 -7.97 -5.75
CA PRO A 89 -5.00 -6.60 -6.24
C PRO A 89 -3.97 -5.63 -5.65
N THR A 90 -3.20 -4.98 -6.53
CA THR A 90 -2.10 -4.10 -6.14
C THR A 90 -2.04 -2.90 -7.08
N LEU A 91 -1.83 -1.70 -6.54
CA LEU A 91 -1.71 -0.46 -7.30
C LEU A 91 -0.47 0.31 -6.86
N GLY A 92 0.48 0.48 -7.78
CA GLY A 92 1.62 1.37 -7.63
C GLY A 92 1.36 2.73 -8.26
N ILE A 93 1.75 3.81 -7.58
CA ILE A 93 1.66 5.18 -8.10
C ILE A 93 3.04 5.84 -8.03
N CYS A 94 3.55 6.29 -9.17
CA CYS A 94 4.84 6.95 -9.31
C CYS A 94 6.03 6.05 -8.92
N LEU A 95 6.49 6.12 -7.68
CA LEU A 95 7.56 5.25 -7.16
C LEU A 95 7.05 3.80 -6.96
N GLY A 96 5.83 3.67 -6.46
CA GLY A 96 5.22 2.39 -6.09
C GLY A 96 4.87 1.48 -7.24
#